data_AF-A0A2D3RDU3-F1
#
_entry.id   AF-A0A2D3RDU3-F1
#
_cell.length_a   1.000
_cell.length_b   1.000
_cell.length_c   1.000
_cell.angle_alpha   90.00
_cell.angle_beta   90.00
_cell.angle_gamma   90.00
#
_symmetry.space_group_name_H-M   'P 1'
#
loop_
_entity.id
_entity.type
_entity.pdbx_description
1 polymer ?
#
loop_
_entity_poly.entity_id
_entity_poly.type
_entity_poly.pdbx_seq_one_letter_code
_entity_poly.pdbx_strand_id
1 'polypeptide(L)'
;MLKQRRDAAENLAKRLFAAEQAIDDAICRVSDLAGYMPVARTNAGLSAVVGQNAIAQAAESLSALVAARGHLVSTHNHLAETRDQIGLRTMAMGSTGAKPAELARTKDENIVNMADHAA
;
A
#
# COMPACT_ATOMS: atom_id res chain seq x y z
N MET A 1 15.62 -29.81 -0.62
CA MET A 1 14.41 -29.25 0.02
C MET A 1 14.52 -27.76 0.37
N LEU A 2 15.63 -27.25 0.92
CA LEU A 2 15.76 -25.81 1.23
C LEU A 2 15.88 -24.93 -0.03
N LYS A 3 16.75 -25.32 -0.97
CA LYS A 3 16.95 -24.61 -2.24
C LYS A 3 15.64 -24.41 -3.00
N GLN A 4 14.85 -25.47 -3.18
CA GLN A 4 13.56 -25.40 -3.87
C GLN A 4 12.59 -24.41 -3.21
N ARG A 5 12.55 -24.35 -1.87
CA ARG A 5 11.70 -23.39 -1.13
C ARG A 5 12.17 -21.96 -1.34
N ARG A 6 13.48 -21.70 -1.34
CA ARG A 6 14.05 -20.37 -1.62
C ARG A 6 13.75 -19.93 -3.03
N ASP A 7 14.00 -20.80 -4.01
CA ASP A 7 13.74 -20.51 -5.42
C ASP A 7 12.25 -20.21 -5.66
N ALA A 8 11.35 -20.95 -5.01
CA ALA A 8 9.91 -20.69 -5.07
C ALA A 8 9.53 -19.35 -4.44
N ALA A 9 10.07 -19.03 -3.25
CA ALA A 9 9.81 -17.78 -2.56
C ALA A 9 10.29 -16.57 -3.38
N GLU A 10 11.53 -16.60 -3.89
CA GLU A 10 12.07 -15.51 -4.73
C GLU A 10 11.24 -15.29 -6.00
N ASN A 11 10.83 -16.37 -6.66
CA ASN A 11 9.99 -16.29 -7.85
C ASN A 11 8.61 -15.72 -7.56
N LEU A 12 8.04 -16.04 -6.39
CA LEU A 12 6.78 -15.48 -5.94
C LEU A 12 6.91 -13.99 -5.60
N ALA A 13 7.99 -13.60 -4.90
CA ALA A 13 8.29 -12.20 -4.56
C ALA A 13 8.32 -11.32 -5.82
N LYS A 14 9.06 -11.76 -6.84
CA LYS A 14 9.19 -11.03 -8.11
C LYS A 14 7.83 -10.78 -8.77
N ARG A 15 6.95 -11.79 -8.74
CA ARG A 15 5.60 -11.69 -9.31
C ARG A 15 4.69 -10.79 -8.50
N LEU A 16 4.78 -10.85 -7.17
CA LEU A 16 4.03 -9.96 -6.30
C LEU A 16 4.42 -8.49 -6.54
N PHE A 17 5.72 -8.18 -6.54
CA PHE A 17 6.20 -6.82 -6.82
C PHE A 17 5.78 -6.32 -8.20
N ALA A 18 5.86 -7.18 -9.23
CA ALA A 18 5.39 -6.81 -10.57
C ALA A 18 3.87 -6.53 -10.59
N ALA A 19 3.07 -7.30 -9.85
CA ALA A 19 1.63 -7.07 -9.74
C ALA A 19 1.30 -5.78 -8.98
N GLU A 20 2.02 -5.50 -7.88
CA GLU A 20 1.87 -4.24 -7.13
C GLU A 20 2.19 -3.03 -8.02
N GLN A 21 3.32 -3.06 -8.73
CA GLN A 21 3.71 -1.99 -9.66
C GLN A 21 2.69 -1.80 -10.78
N ALA A 22 2.18 -2.89 -11.35
CA ALA A 22 1.19 -2.81 -12.42
C ALA A 22 -0.13 -2.15 -11.95
N ILE A 23 -0.55 -2.40 -10.71
CA ILE A 23 -1.72 -1.72 -10.13
C ILE A 23 -1.42 -0.25 -9.87
N ASP A 24 -0.24 0.08 -9.34
CA ASP A 24 0.16 1.48 -9.11
C ASP A 24 0.18 2.27 -10.45
N ASP A 25 0.74 1.69 -11.51
CA ASP A 25 0.72 2.28 -12.87
C ASP A 25 -0.71 2.45 -13.41
N ALA A 26 -1.61 1.49 -13.13
CA ALA A 26 -3.00 1.57 -13.53
C ALA A 26 -3.75 2.69 -12.77
N ILE A 27 -3.51 2.83 -11.47
CA ILE A 27 -4.06 3.91 -10.64
C ILE A 27 -3.66 5.27 -11.22
N CYS A 28 -2.39 5.47 -11.58
CA CYS A 28 -1.92 6.73 -12.18
C CYS A 28 -2.69 7.04 -13.48
N ARG A 29 -2.72 6.10 -14.43
CA ARG A 29 -3.36 6.32 -15.74
C ARG A 29 -4.86 6.56 -15.64
N VAL A 30 -5.55 5.84 -14.76
CA VAL A 30 -7.01 6.01 -14.57
C VAL A 30 -7.32 7.30 -13.82
N SER A 31 -6.49 7.71 -12.87
CA SER A 31 -6.61 9.01 -12.19
C SER A 31 -6.48 10.17 -13.18
N ASP A 32 -5.47 10.11 -14.05
CA ASP A 32 -5.25 11.12 -15.10
C ASP A 32 -6.47 11.23 -16.03
N LEU A 33 -6.99 10.08 -16.48
CA LEU A 33 -8.19 10.02 -17.32
C LEU A 33 -9.40 10.62 -16.61
N ALA A 34 -9.73 10.13 -15.41
CA ALA A 34 -10.90 10.57 -14.65
C ALA A 34 -10.84 12.07 -14.33
N GLY A 35 -9.64 12.59 -13.99
CA GLY A 35 -9.42 14.00 -13.72
C GLY A 35 -9.49 14.89 -14.96
N TYR A 36 -9.09 14.39 -16.13
CA TYR A 36 -9.09 15.17 -17.38
C TYR A 36 -10.49 15.26 -18.03
N MET A 37 -11.37 14.28 -17.84
CA MET A 37 -12.69 14.27 -18.48
C MET A 37 -13.55 15.54 -18.22
N PRO A 38 -13.65 16.07 -16.99
CA PRO A 38 -14.33 17.35 -16.74
C PRO A 38 -13.65 18.54 -17.44
N VAL A 39 -12.31 18.54 -17.52
CA VAL A 39 -11.54 19.59 -18.20
C VAL A 39 -11.84 19.56 -19.71
N ALA A 40 -11.79 18.38 -20.32
CA ALA A 40 -12.12 18.20 -21.73
C ALA A 40 -13.56 18.66 -22.05
N ARG A 41 -14.51 18.33 -21.17
CA ARG A 41 -15.91 18.78 -21.27
C ARG A 41 -16.03 20.30 -21.25
N THR A 42 -15.38 20.96 -20.30
CA THR A 42 -15.40 22.43 -20.19
C THR A 42 -14.72 23.09 -21.39
N ASN A 43 -13.56 22.58 -21.82
CA ASN A 43 -12.83 23.12 -22.99
C ASN A 43 -13.64 23.01 -24.28
N ALA A 44 -14.49 21.99 -24.40
CA ALA A 44 -15.39 21.81 -25.53
C ALA A 44 -16.70 22.62 -25.43
N GLY A 45 -16.89 23.41 -24.37
CA GLY A 45 -18.12 24.19 -24.16
C GLY A 45 -19.37 23.33 -23.97
N LEU A 46 -19.21 22.08 -23.52
CA LEU A 46 -20.30 21.13 -23.37
C LEU A 46 -21.01 21.29 -22.02
N SER A 47 -22.31 20.97 -22.00
CA SER A 47 -23.12 20.96 -20.78
C SER A 47 -22.56 19.97 -19.74
N ALA A 48 -22.71 20.31 -18.45
CA ALA A 48 -22.23 19.50 -17.34
C ALA A 48 -22.85 18.09 -17.27
N VAL A 49 -24.02 17.86 -17.88
CA VAL A 49 -24.62 16.51 -17.93
C VAL A 49 -23.96 15.61 -18.98
N VAL A 50 -23.28 16.19 -19.98
CA VAL A 50 -22.62 15.42 -21.05
C VAL A 50 -21.45 14.65 -20.46
N GLY A 51 -21.42 13.33 -20.70
CA GLY A 51 -20.36 12.45 -20.24
C GLY A 51 -20.36 12.16 -18.74
N GLN A 52 -21.35 12.63 -17.98
CA GLN A 52 -21.37 12.49 -16.51
C GLN A 52 -21.30 11.03 -16.05
N ASN A 53 -22.03 10.12 -16.70
CA ASN A 53 -21.99 8.69 -16.37
C ASN A 53 -20.61 8.08 -16.63
N ALA A 54 -19.92 8.52 -17.68
CA ALA A 54 -18.58 8.04 -17.99
C ALA A 54 -17.56 8.53 -16.96
N ILE A 55 -17.68 9.77 -16.47
CA ILE A 55 -16.86 10.30 -15.37
C ILE A 55 -17.11 9.48 -14.09
N ALA A 56 -18.37 9.18 -13.78
CA ALA A 56 -18.71 8.35 -12.61
C ALA A 56 -18.09 6.95 -12.70
N GLN A 57 -18.20 6.28 -13.85
CA GLN A 57 -17.62 4.95 -14.07
C GLN A 57 -16.09 4.96 -14.03
N ALA A 58 -15.44 6.02 -14.52
CA ALA A 58 -14.00 6.18 -14.41
C ALA A 58 -13.55 6.34 -12.94
N ALA A 59 -14.30 7.10 -12.14
CA ALA A 59 -14.04 7.24 -10.71
C ALA A 59 -14.27 5.94 -9.92
N GLU A 60 -15.32 5.18 -10.25
CA GLU A 60 -15.55 3.85 -9.66
C GLU A 60 -14.42 2.87 -10.01
N SER A 61 -13.95 2.89 -11.26
CA SER A 61 -12.80 2.07 -11.69
C SER A 61 -11.53 2.42 -10.91
N LEU A 62 -11.28 3.72 -10.69
CA LEU A 62 -10.16 4.17 -9.86
C LEU A 62 -10.27 3.65 -8.41
N SER A 63 -11.46 3.76 -7.81
CA SER A 63 -11.73 3.25 -6.45
C SER A 63 -11.45 1.75 -6.35
N ALA A 64 -11.90 0.96 -7.33
CA ALA A 64 -11.65 -0.47 -7.39
C ALA A 64 -10.15 -0.82 -7.47
N LEU A 65 -9.36 -0.06 -8.25
CA LEU A 65 -7.92 -0.24 -8.34
C LEU A 65 -7.21 0.07 -7.01
N VAL A 66 -7.61 1.14 -6.31
CA VAL A 66 -7.07 1.48 -4.99
C VAL A 66 -7.39 0.38 -3.96
N ALA A 67 -8.61 -0.17 -3.97
CA ALA A 67 -8.97 -1.31 -3.13
C ALA A 67 -8.13 -2.55 -3.47
N ALA A 68 -7.96 -2.86 -4.75
CA ALA A 68 -7.13 -3.96 -5.22
C ALA A 68 -5.67 -3.82 -4.73
N ARG A 69 -5.11 -2.61 -4.75
CA ARG A 69 -3.77 -2.34 -4.21
C ARG A 69 -3.67 -2.69 -2.73
N GLY A 70 -4.67 -2.31 -1.94
CA GLY A 70 -4.77 -2.67 -0.52
C GLY A 70 -4.79 -4.18 -0.28
N HIS A 71 -5.52 -4.93 -1.11
CA HIS A 71 -5.53 -6.40 -1.06
C HIS A 71 -4.15 -7.00 -1.39
N LEU A 72 -3.40 -6.43 -2.33
CA LEU A 72 -2.03 -6.88 -2.62
C LEU A 72 -1.06 -6.60 -1.46
N VAL A 73 -1.19 -5.47 -0.76
CA VAL A 73 -0.42 -5.20 0.46
C VAL A 73 -0.73 -6.23 1.56
N SER A 74 -2.01 -6.54 1.78
CA SER A 74 -2.40 -7.59 2.74
C SER A 74 -1.84 -8.96 2.33
N THR A 75 -1.89 -9.29 1.04
CA THR A 75 -1.28 -10.51 0.48
C THR A 75 0.22 -10.56 0.76
N HIS A 76 0.93 -9.46 0.56
CA HIS A 76 2.35 -9.33 0.87
C HIS A 76 2.64 -9.67 2.34
N ASN A 77 1.88 -9.09 3.28
CA ASN A 77 2.08 -9.35 4.71
C ASN A 77 1.86 -10.82 5.07
N HIS A 78 0.81 -11.46 4.53
CA HIS A 78 0.58 -12.90 4.75
C HIS A 78 1.66 -13.78 4.13
N LEU A 79 2.24 -13.39 3.00
CA LEU A 79 3.38 -14.09 2.41
C LEU A 79 4.65 -13.95 3.27
N ALA A 80 4.84 -12.82 3.96
CA ALA A 80 5.93 -12.64 4.92
C ALA A 80 5.76 -13.56 6.15
N GLU A 81 4.53 -13.72 6.65
CA GLU A 81 4.22 -14.71 7.71
C GLU A 81 4.47 -16.14 7.22
N THR A 82 4.02 -16.47 6.01
CA THR A 82 4.22 -17.79 5.39
C THR A 82 5.70 -18.12 5.23
N ARG A 83 6.52 -17.15 4.79
CA ARG A 83 7.99 -17.27 4.70
C ARG A 83 8.59 -17.72 6.03
N ASP A 84 8.14 -17.11 7.12
CA ASP A 84 8.64 -17.42 8.46
C ASP A 84 8.25 -18.85 8.87
N GLN A 85 7.01 -19.26 8.62
CA GLN A 85 6.50 -20.60 8.93
C GLN A 85 7.27 -21.70 8.18
N ILE A 86 7.74 -21.43 6.95
CA ILE A 86 8.51 -22.40 6.16
C ILE A 86 10.02 -22.36 6.40
N GLY A 87 10.49 -21.65 7.44
CA GLY A 87 11.89 -21.60 7.84
C GLY A 87 12.78 -20.72 6.96
N LEU A 88 12.19 -19.72 6.29
CA LEU A 88 12.90 -18.75 5.44
C LEU A 88 12.98 -17.35 6.05
N ARG A 89 12.82 -17.22 7.38
CA ARG A 89 12.83 -15.92 8.10
C ARG A 89 14.05 -15.05 7.79
N THR A 90 15.22 -15.65 7.54
CA THR A 90 16.45 -14.92 7.19
C THR A 90 16.46 -14.37 5.76
N MET A 91 15.52 -14.76 4.90
CA MET A 91 15.36 -14.16 3.57
C MET A 91 14.60 -12.84 3.66
N ALA A 92 15.22 -11.76 3.22
CA ALA A 92 14.53 -10.48 3.03
C ALA A 92 13.60 -10.59 1.81
N MET A 93 12.29 -10.61 2.05
CA MET A 93 11.26 -10.55 1.02
C MET A 93 10.76 -9.12 0.90
N GLY A 94 11.68 -8.20 0.59
CA GLY A 94 11.36 -6.84 0.16
C GLY A 94 10.80 -5.86 1.20
N SER A 95 11.22 -5.96 2.47
CA SER A 95 11.22 -4.77 3.35
C SER A 95 12.40 -3.89 2.96
N THR A 96 12.25 -3.03 1.94
CA THR A 96 13.18 -1.92 1.72
C THR A 96 12.97 -0.91 2.84
N GLY A 97 13.78 -1.03 3.88
CA GLY A 97 13.82 -0.10 5.00
C GLY A 97 12.86 -0.50 6.13
N ALA A 98 13.39 -0.52 7.34
CA ALA A 98 12.55 -0.37 8.51
C ALA A 98 11.67 0.85 8.27
N LYS A 99 10.35 0.65 8.19
CA LYS A 99 9.39 1.72 8.43
C LYS A 99 9.88 2.41 9.70
N PRO A 100 10.09 3.75 9.74
CA PRO A 100 10.45 4.41 10.98
C PRO A 100 9.45 3.91 12.02
N ALA A 101 9.95 3.25 13.07
CA ALA A 101 9.11 2.86 14.17
C ALA A 101 8.48 4.16 14.65
N GLU A 102 7.20 4.34 14.32
CA GLU A 102 6.40 5.42 14.83
C GLU A 102 6.60 5.39 16.33
N LEU A 103 7.19 6.50 16.81
CA LEU A 103 7.67 6.75 18.16
C LEU A 103 7.30 5.63 19.12
N ALA A 104 8.31 4.86 19.55
CA ALA A 104 8.26 4.14 20.81
C ALA A 104 8.00 5.16 21.93
N ARG A 105 6.75 5.62 22.06
CA ARG A 105 6.22 6.27 23.24
C ARG A 105 6.00 5.16 24.25
N THR A 106 7.10 4.66 24.81
CA THR A 106 7.07 4.11 26.16
C THR A 106 6.75 5.28 27.09
N LYS A 107 5.45 5.52 27.29
CA LYS A 107 4.97 6.13 28.52
C LYS A 107 5.24 5.11 29.63
N ASP A 108 6.44 5.15 30.19
CA ASP A 108 6.62 4.67 31.56
C ASP A 108 6.15 5.79 32.49
N GLU A 109 4.87 5.73 32.84
CA GLU A 109 4.37 6.33 34.05
C GLU A 109 4.82 5.44 35.21
N ASN A 110 5.80 5.87 36.02
CA ASN A 110 5.58 6.24 37.43
C ASN A 110 6.85 6.33 38.31
N ILE A 111 6.89 7.44 39.06
CA ILE A 111 7.32 7.60 40.47
C ILE A 111 8.83 7.53 40.77
N VAL A 112 9.41 8.71 40.98
CA VAL A 112 10.21 8.91 42.20
C VAL A 112 9.57 10.05 42.99
N ASN A 113 9.10 9.65 44.16
CA ASN A 113 8.56 10.47 45.23
C ASN A 113 9.70 11.32 45.80
N MET A 114 9.53 12.64 45.88
CA MET A 114 10.39 13.49 46.71
C MET A 114 9.51 14.56 47.36
N ALA A 115 8.87 14.16 48.45
CA ALA A 115 8.71 15.09 49.56
C ALA A 115 10.10 15.58 49.98
N ASP A 116 10.14 16.81 50.50
CA ASP A 116 11.29 17.50 51.08
C ASP A 116 12.26 18.18 50.11
N HIS A 117 11.98 19.46 49.82
CA HIS A 117 12.91 20.52 50.20
C HIS A 117 12.16 21.81 50.56
N ALA A 118 12.19 22.09 51.86
CA ALA A 118 11.83 23.35 52.48
C ALA A 118 12.84 24.45 52.12
N ALA A 119 12.32 25.62 51.74
CA ALA A 119 12.69 26.97 52.23
C ALA A 119 11.87 28.01 51.45
#